data_AF-A0A1S2LAI7-F1
#
_entry.id   AF-A0A1S2LAI7-F1
#
_cell.length_a   1.000
_cell.length_b   1.000
_cell.length_c   1.000
_cell.angle_alpha   90.00
_cell.angle_beta   90.00
_cell.angle_gamma   90.00
#
_symmetry.space_group_name_H-M   'P 1'
#
loop_
_entity.id
_entity.type
_entity.pdbx_description
1 polymer ?
#
loop_
_entity_poly.entity_id
_entity_poly.type
_entity_poly.pdbx_seq_one_letter_code
_entity_poly.pdbx_strand_id
1 'polypeptide(L)'
;MSKKLSMVGYAFVIVLVGFFFYQQYIGNPNVILAYIDETDYMVQQYNDLYDGEAKAIDTSDGELTKYTEEILIPGLKEILAASTAYSEKIENNELKDVHNLHTEAISYYLQAEEAWVAGESFDEFFVKGDELYELYEAEFGRLAEKMNVELEWE
;
A
#
# COMPACT_ATOMS: atom_id res chain seq x y z
N MET A 1 51.40 11.56 -53.19
CA MET A 1 51.98 12.57 -52.26
C MET A 1 50.97 13.70 -52.19
N SER A 2 50.31 13.98 -51.06
CA SER A 2 50.87 14.34 -49.76
C SER A 2 50.23 13.57 -48.60
N LYS A 3 51.06 13.20 -47.62
CA LYS A 3 50.66 12.81 -46.27
C LYS A 3 50.49 14.11 -45.45
N LYS A 4 49.45 14.19 -44.62
CA LYS A 4 49.49 14.91 -43.34
C LYS A 4 48.74 14.13 -42.27
N LEU A 5 49.34 14.15 -41.09
CA LEU A 5 49.07 13.36 -39.89
C LEU A 5 47.86 13.84 -39.09
N SER A 6 47.26 12.87 -38.39
CA SER A 6 46.51 12.85 -37.13
C SER A 6 45.96 14.14 -36.49
N MET A 7 44.70 14.06 -36.06
CA MET A 7 44.34 14.40 -34.68
C MET A 7 43.14 13.55 -34.22
N VAL A 8 43.32 12.91 -33.06
CA VAL A 8 42.30 12.15 -32.33
C VAL A 8 41.17 13.08 -31.92
N GLY A 9 39.92 12.65 -32.11
CA GLY A 9 38.74 13.27 -31.51
C GLY A 9 37.81 12.16 -31.02
N TYR A 10 37.82 11.91 -29.72
CA TYR A 10 36.82 11.10 -29.04
C TYR A 10 35.42 11.63 -29.39
N ALA A 11 34.58 10.80 -30.00
CA ALA A 11 33.14 11.00 -30.03
C ALA A 11 32.49 9.96 -29.11
N PHE A 12 32.73 10.11 -27.80
CA PHE A 12 31.81 9.63 -26.79
C PHE A 12 30.80 10.76 -26.57
N VAL A 13 29.68 10.74 -27.29
CA VAL A 13 28.54 11.62 -27.02
C VAL A 13 27.30 10.75 -26.87
N ILE A 14 27.16 10.27 -25.63
CA ILE A 14 25.92 10.14 -24.85
C ILE A 14 24.72 9.52 -25.61
N VAL A 15 24.63 8.19 -25.54
CA VAL A 15 23.36 7.45 -25.53
C VAL A 15 23.14 6.87 -24.12
N LEU A 16 23.34 7.70 -23.09
CA LEU A 16 23.07 7.32 -21.68
C LEU A 16 22.11 8.29 -20.99
N VAL A 17 21.90 9.48 -21.53
CA VAL A 17 20.85 10.38 -21.05
C VAL A 17 19.47 9.82 -21.41
N GLY A 18 19.33 9.16 -22.56
CA GLY A 18 18.09 8.48 -22.93
C GLY A 18 17.72 7.31 -22.02
N PHE A 19 18.67 6.49 -21.55
CA PHE A 19 18.37 5.32 -20.72
C PHE A 19 18.00 5.69 -19.29
N PHE A 20 18.66 6.70 -18.71
CA PHE A 20 18.28 7.24 -17.39
C PHE A 20 16.93 7.96 -17.43
N PHE A 21 16.63 8.72 -18.48
CA PHE A 21 15.29 9.30 -18.63
C PHE A 21 14.23 8.26 -19.01
N TYR A 22 14.59 7.19 -19.72
CA TYR A 22 13.66 6.10 -20.05
C TYR A 22 13.25 5.29 -18.81
N GLN A 23 14.15 5.07 -17.84
CA GLN A 23 13.79 4.52 -16.52
C GLN A 23 13.09 5.52 -15.59
N GLN A 24 13.13 6.81 -15.91
CA GLN A 24 12.34 7.84 -15.23
C GLN A 24 10.96 8.02 -15.90
N TYR A 25 10.78 7.54 -17.13
CA TYR A 25 9.54 7.62 -17.92
C TYR A 25 8.78 6.29 -17.95
N ILE A 26 9.48 5.16 -17.79
CA ILE A 26 8.93 3.83 -17.51
C ILE A 26 9.08 3.62 -16.01
N GLY A 27 7.95 3.42 -15.31
CA GLY A 27 7.95 3.24 -13.86
C GLY A 27 8.99 2.22 -13.41
N ASN A 28 9.65 2.50 -12.28
CA ASN A 28 10.66 1.62 -11.70
C ASN A 28 9.94 0.48 -10.95
N PRO A 29 9.91 -0.76 -11.47
CA PRO A 29 9.16 -1.86 -10.85
C PRO A 29 9.60 -2.12 -9.40
N ASN A 30 10.86 -1.81 -9.08
CA ASN A 30 11.41 -1.98 -7.74
C ASN A 30 10.67 -1.14 -6.69
N VAL A 31 10.03 -0.03 -7.07
CA VAL A 31 9.27 0.81 -6.13
C VAL A 31 8.03 0.05 -5.63
N ILE A 32 7.30 -0.61 -6.54
CA ILE A 32 6.10 -1.39 -6.18
C ILE A 32 6.49 -2.68 -5.46
N LEU A 33 7.56 -3.36 -5.91
CA LEU A 33 8.03 -4.57 -5.24
C LEU A 33 8.55 -4.29 -3.82
N ALA A 34 9.31 -3.22 -3.62
CA ALA A 34 9.75 -2.80 -2.30
C ALA A 34 8.57 -2.39 -1.41
N TYR A 35 7.58 -1.70 -1.98
CA TYR A 35 6.36 -1.36 -1.26
C TYR A 35 5.62 -2.62 -0.76
N ILE A 36 5.43 -3.63 -1.61
CA ILE A 36 4.78 -4.89 -1.23
C ILE A 36 5.57 -5.56 -0.11
N ASP A 37 6.88 -5.74 -0.26
CA ASP A 37 7.75 -6.38 0.75
C ASP A 37 7.73 -5.63 2.10
N GLU A 38 7.79 -4.29 2.05
CA GLU A 38 7.80 -3.46 3.24
C GLU A 38 6.42 -3.33 3.92
N THR A 39 5.32 -3.67 3.24
CA THR A 39 3.95 -3.58 3.77
C THR A 39 3.30 -4.94 4.04
N ASP A 40 3.89 -6.04 3.57
CA ASP A 40 3.42 -7.41 3.74
C ASP A 40 3.14 -7.76 5.21
N TYR A 41 3.99 -7.33 6.15
CA TYR A 41 3.75 -7.59 7.57
C TYR A 41 2.45 -6.96 8.08
N MET A 42 2.03 -5.79 7.57
CA MET A 42 0.78 -5.15 7.97
C MET A 42 -0.42 -5.91 7.38
N VAL A 43 -0.29 -6.40 6.15
CA VAL A 43 -1.31 -7.23 5.50
C VAL A 43 -1.50 -8.54 6.28
N GLN A 44 -0.41 -9.22 6.65
CA GLN A 44 -0.48 -10.42 7.48
C GLN A 44 -1.13 -10.16 8.83
N GLN A 45 -0.75 -9.07 9.51
CA GLN A 45 -1.39 -8.69 10.77
C GLN A 45 -2.88 -8.40 10.60
N TYR A 46 -3.27 -7.68 9.55
CA TYR A 46 -4.66 -7.39 9.24
C TYR A 46 -5.45 -8.69 9.03
N ASN A 47 -4.93 -9.59 8.19
CA ASN A 47 -5.56 -10.88 7.92
C ASN A 47 -5.71 -11.73 9.19
N ASP A 48 -4.67 -11.78 10.04
CA ASP A 48 -4.71 -12.49 11.32
C ASP A 48 -5.81 -11.96 12.26
N LEU A 49 -6.08 -10.65 12.22
CA LEU A 49 -7.15 -10.03 13.01
C LEU A 49 -8.54 -10.47 12.50
N TYR A 50 -8.79 -10.41 11.19
CA TYR A 50 -10.08 -10.82 10.62
C TYR A 50 -10.31 -12.33 10.76
N ASP A 51 -9.26 -13.14 10.61
CA ASP A 51 -9.31 -14.58 10.88
C ASP A 51 -9.64 -14.88 12.34
N GLY A 52 -9.16 -14.06 13.27
CA GLY A 52 -9.47 -14.18 14.69
C GLY A 52 -10.91 -13.76 15.00
N GLU A 53 -11.37 -12.66 14.40
CA GLU A 53 -12.75 -12.19 14.50
C GLU A 53 -13.73 -13.25 13.99
N ALA A 54 -13.49 -13.81 12.79
CA ALA A 54 -14.33 -14.87 12.22
C ALA A 54 -14.47 -16.08 13.18
N LYS A 55 -13.37 -16.48 13.83
CA LYS A 55 -13.39 -17.55 14.85
C LYS A 55 -14.18 -17.15 16.10
N ALA A 56 -14.14 -15.89 16.50
CA ALA A 56 -14.87 -15.38 17.65
C ALA A 56 -16.39 -15.33 17.37
N ILE A 57 -16.80 -14.92 16.16
CA ILE A 57 -18.19 -14.97 15.67
C ILE A 57 -18.75 -16.39 15.79
N ASP A 58 -17.98 -17.40 15.34
CA ASP A 58 -18.39 -18.80 15.38
C ASP A 58 -18.54 -19.38 16.81
N THR A 59 -17.99 -18.69 17.81
CA THR A 59 -17.99 -19.15 19.20
C THR A 59 -19.18 -18.60 19.99
N SER A 60 -19.28 -17.28 20.16
CA SER A 60 -20.44 -16.59 20.78
C SER A 60 -20.29 -15.06 20.71
N ASP A 61 -21.41 -14.34 20.80
CA ASP A 61 -21.44 -12.86 20.86
C ASP A 61 -20.53 -12.28 21.96
N GLY A 62 -20.46 -12.93 23.13
CA GLY A 62 -19.62 -12.44 24.24
C GLY A 62 -18.12 -12.61 23.99
N GLU A 63 -17.72 -13.64 23.23
CA GLU A 63 -16.33 -13.81 22.80
C GLU A 63 -15.99 -12.86 21.66
N LEU A 64 -16.94 -12.57 20.76
CA LEU A 64 -16.78 -11.55 19.73
C LEU A 64 -16.52 -10.17 20.34
N THR A 65 -17.39 -9.69 21.24
CA THR A 65 -17.18 -8.38 21.88
C THR A 65 -15.83 -8.29 22.58
N LYS A 66 -15.46 -9.35 23.32
CA LYS A 66 -14.18 -9.40 24.01
C LYS A 66 -13.00 -9.38 23.03
N TYR A 67 -13.06 -10.15 21.96
CA TYR A 67 -12.04 -10.16 20.91
C TYR A 67 -11.92 -8.78 20.26
N THR A 68 -13.05 -8.15 19.94
CA THR A 68 -13.08 -6.82 19.32
C THR A 68 -12.41 -5.77 20.23
N GLU A 69 -12.77 -5.75 21.52
CA GLU A 69 -12.24 -4.79 22.49
C GLU A 69 -10.76 -5.03 22.85
N GLU A 70 -10.37 -6.29 23.08
CA GLU A 70 -9.05 -6.63 23.60
C GLU A 70 -7.99 -6.85 22.51
N ILE A 71 -8.40 -7.20 21.28
CA ILE A 71 -7.50 -7.63 20.20
C ILE A 71 -7.71 -6.84 18.91
N LEU A 72 -8.93 -6.81 18.33
CA LEU A 72 -9.18 -6.21 17.02
C LEU A 72 -8.91 -4.71 17.01
N ILE A 73 -9.56 -3.95 17.90
CA ILE A 73 -9.41 -2.49 17.99
C ILE A 73 -7.95 -2.11 18.30
N PRO A 74 -7.27 -2.71 19.30
CA PRO A 74 -5.84 -2.47 19.52
C PRO A 74 -4.97 -2.80 18.30
N GLY A 75 -5.21 -3.93 17.64
CA GLY A 75 -4.46 -4.34 16.45
C GLY A 75 -4.64 -3.39 15.28
N LEU A 76 -5.87 -2.97 14.99
CA LEU A 76 -6.17 -1.96 13.96
C LEU A 76 -5.49 -0.61 14.27
N LYS A 77 -5.41 -0.21 15.55
CA LYS A 77 -4.66 0.98 15.97
C LYS A 77 -3.16 0.85 15.70
N GLU A 78 -2.57 -0.32 15.96
CA GLU A 78 -1.16 -0.59 15.66
C GLU A 78 -0.89 -0.54 14.16
N ILE A 79 -1.73 -1.20 13.35
CA ILE A 79 -1.63 -1.18 11.89
C ILE A 79 -1.80 0.25 11.35
N LEU A 80 -2.79 1.00 11.83
CA LEU A 80 -3.02 2.39 11.39
C LEU A 80 -1.82 3.28 11.71
N ALA A 81 -1.24 3.15 12.90
CA ALA A 81 -0.05 3.90 13.29
C ALA A 81 1.16 3.53 12.41
N ALA A 82 1.35 2.24 12.14
CA ALA A 82 2.42 1.74 11.29
C ALA A 82 2.27 2.20 9.83
N SER A 83 1.07 2.12 9.27
CA SER A 83 0.72 2.58 7.93
C SER A 83 0.96 4.09 7.81
N THR A 84 0.46 4.87 8.77
CA THR A 84 0.69 6.33 8.80
C THR A 84 2.19 6.68 8.83
N ALA A 85 2.97 6.01 9.68
CA ALA A 85 4.42 6.21 9.75
C ALA A 85 5.16 5.76 8.48
N TYR A 86 4.62 4.75 7.78
CA TYR A 86 5.17 4.30 6.51
C TYR A 86 4.91 5.31 5.38
N SER A 87 3.73 5.91 5.31
CA SER A 87 3.38 6.98 4.36
C SER A 87 4.41 8.13 4.35
N GLU A 88 4.98 8.48 5.51
CA GLU A 88 6.02 9.51 5.62
C GLU A 88 7.32 9.15 4.88
N LYS A 89 7.59 7.86 4.68
CA LYS A 89 8.79 7.33 4.02
C LYS A 89 8.62 7.14 2.51
N ILE A 90 7.38 7.20 2.01
CA ILE A 90 7.10 7.01 0.58
C ILE A 90 7.47 8.29 -0.18
N GLU A 91 8.55 8.19 -0.97
CA GLU A 91 9.05 9.30 -1.80
C GLU A 91 8.24 9.47 -3.11
N ASN A 92 7.60 8.41 -3.61
CA ASN A 92 6.79 8.47 -4.82
C ASN A 92 5.39 8.99 -4.46
N ASN A 93 5.06 10.21 -4.88
CA ASN A 93 3.77 10.83 -4.56
C ASN A 93 2.55 10.02 -5.06
N GLU A 94 2.60 9.42 -6.26
CA GLU A 94 1.48 8.59 -6.74
C GLU A 94 1.28 7.37 -5.84
N LEU A 95 2.35 6.69 -5.45
CA LEU A 95 2.27 5.56 -4.52
C LEU A 95 1.83 6.00 -3.12
N LYS A 96 2.27 7.18 -2.67
CA LYS A 96 1.88 7.74 -1.38
C LYS A 96 0.38 8.05 -1.34
N ASP A 97 -0.15 8.64 -2.41
CA ASP A 97 -1.58 8.91 -2.55
C ASP A 97 -2.39 7.60 -2.51
N VAL A 98 -1.93 6.56 -3.23
CA VAL A 98 -2.54 5.23 -3.21
C VAL A 98 -2.48 4.60 -1.80
N HIS A 99 -1.33 4.64 -1.14
CA HIS A 99 -1.17 4.10 0.21
C HIS A 99 -2.04 4.84 1.24
N ASN A 100 -2.26 6.13 1.06
CA ASN A 100 -3.13 6.92 1.93
C ASN A 100 -4.60 6.49 1.82
N LEU A 101 -5.07 6.05 0.64
CA LEU A 101 -6.41 5.48 0.51
C LEU A 101 -6.60 4.26 1.42
N HIS A 102 -5.64 3.33 1.41
CA HIS A 102 -5.67 2.15 2.27
C HIS A 102 -5.60 2.53 3.75
N THR A 103 -4.72 3.47 4.10
CA THR A 103 -4.60 3.98 5.47
C THR A 103 -5.91 4.61 5.95
N GLU A 104 -6.60 5.35 5.09
CA GLU A 104 -7.89 5.95 5.39
C GLU A 104 -8.99 4.89 5.53
N ALA A 105 -9.00 3.86 4.68
CA ALA A 105 -9.91 2.71 4.80
C ALA A 105 -9.78 2.02 6.17
N ILE A 106 -8.54 1.71 6.60
CA ILE A 106 -8.26 1.14 7.92
C ILE A 106 -8.79 2.05 9.06
N SER A 107 -8.62 3.37 8.93
CA SER A 107 -9.17 4.32 9.90
C SER A 107 -10.70 4.27 9.96
N TYR A 108 -11.39 4.02 8.85
CA TYR A 108 -12.85 3.86 8.84
C TYR A 108 -13.28 2.54 9.46
N TYR A 109 -12.60 1.43 9.17
CA TYR A 109 -12.89 0.16 9.82
C TYR A 109 -12.69 0.24 11.34
N LEU A 110 -11.61 0.87 11.81
CA LEU A 110 -11.41 1.13 13.24
C LEU A 110 -12.56 1.93 13.86
N GLN A 111 -13.05 2.98 13.19
CA GLN A 111 -14.20 3.74 13.68
C GLN A 111 -15.48 2.91 13.71
N ALA A 112 -15.67 2.00 12.75
CA ALA A 112 -16.80 1.08 12.73
C ALA A 112 -16.77 0.15 13.95
N GLU A 113 -15.62 -0.46 14.26
CA GLU A 113 -15.45 -1.32 15.43
C GLU A 113 -15.67 -0.57 16.74
N GLU A 114 -15.08 0.63 16.88
CA GLU A 114 -15.26 1.46 18.07
C GLU A 114 -16.73 1.88 18.27
N ALA A 115 -17.43 2.23 17.19
CA ALA A 115 -18.85 2.57 17.23
C ALA A 115 -19.71 1.35 17.56
N TRP A 116 -19.41 0.18 17.00
CA TRP A 116 -20.11 -1.06 17.31
C TRP A 116 -20.01 -1.42 18.80
N VAL A 117 -18.80 -1.40 19.37
CA VAL A 117 -18.58 -1.64 20.81
C VAL A 117 -19.32 -0.61 21.67
N ALA A 118 -19.37 0.65 21.25
CA ALA A 118 -20.10 1.71 21.94
C ALA A 118 -21.64 1.60 21.83
N GLY A 119 -22.16 0.70 20.99
CA GLY A 119 -23.59 0.60 20.68
C GLY A 119 -24.11 1.76 19.84
N GLU A 120 -23.22 2.42 19.08
CA GLU A 120 -23.51 3.52 18.17
C GLU A 120 -23.73 3.02 16.74
N SER A 121 -24.17 3.91 15.84
CA SER A 121 -24.32 3.57 14.42
C SER A 121 -22.95 3.44 13.76
N PHE A 122 -22.68 2.31 13.11
CA PHE A 122 -21.37 1.99 12.56
C PHE A 122 -21.38 1.66 11.06
N ASP A 123 -22.53 1.30 10.47
CA ASP A 123 -22.64 0.86 9.07
C ASP A 123 -22.02 1.85 8.05
N GLU A 124 -22.19 3.16 8.27
CA GLU A 124 -21.65 4.18 7.38
C GLU A 124 -20.12 4.17 7.33
N PHE A 125 -19.46 3.79 8.42
CA PHE A 125 -18.01 3.68 8.47
C PHE A 125 -17.52 2.48 7.67
N PHE A 126 -18.17 1.31 7.77
CA PHE A 126 -17.83 0.17 6.92
C PHE A 126 -18.01 0.50 5.44
N VAL A 127 -19.13 1.10 5.06
CA VAL A 127 -19.37 1.51 3.66
C VAL A 127 -18.28 2.44 3.15
N LYS A 128 -17.84 3.41 3.96
CA LYS A 128 -16.75 4.33 3.58
C LYS A 128 -15.40 3.64 3.49
N GLY A 129 -15.12 2.71 4.41
CA GLY A 129 -13.92 1.89 4.38
C GLY A 129 -13.85 1.05 3.11
N ASP A 130 -14.93 0.36 2.77
CA ASP A 130 -15.04 -0.49 1.57
C ASP A 130 -14.83 0.33 0.29
N GLU A 131 -15.51 1.49 0.16
CA GLU A 131 -15.36 2.39 -0.99
C GLU A 131 -13.90 2.84 -1.19
N LEU A 132 -13.17 3.12 -0.09
CA LEU A 132 -11.77 3.54 -0.14
C LEU A 132 -10.84 2.36 -0.43
N TYR A 133 -11.14 1.17 0.09
CA TYR A 133 -10.36 -0.04 -0.18
C TYR A 133 -10.48 -0.46 -1.65
N GLU A 134 -11.68 -0.48 -2.21
CA GLU A 134 -11.89 -0.74 -3.65
C GLU A 134 -11.12 0.27 -4.52
N LEU A 135 -11.13 1.55 -4.13
CA LEU A 135 -10.38 2.59 -4.83
C LEU A 135 -8.86 2.38 -4.70
N TYR A 136 -8.38 1.96 -3.52
CA TYR A 136 -7.00 1.58 -3.30
C TYR A 136 -6.58 0.44 -4.23
N GLU A 137 -7.34 -0.66 -4.30
CA GLU A 137 -7.02 -1.80 -5.17
C GLU A 137 -6.95 -1.39 -6.64
N ALA A 138 -7.93 -0.59 -7.09
CA ALA A 138 -7.99 -0.10 -8.46
C ALA A 138 -6.78 0.80 -8.80
N GLU A 139 -6.45 1.77 -7.94
CA GLU A 139 -5.33 2.69 -8.19
C GLU A 139 -3.97 2.01 -8.01
N PHE A 140 -3.84 1.08 -7.07
CA PHE A 140 -2.62 0.30 -6.89
C PHE A 140 -2.38 -0.64 -8.07
N GLY A 141 -3.41 -1.33 -8.55
CA GLY A 141 -3.35 -2.13 -9.78
C GLY A 141 -2.95 -1.30 -11.00
N ARG A 142 -3.58 -0.12 -11.18
CA ARG A 142 -3.21 0.81 -12.26
C ARG A 142 -1.76 1.28 -12.15
N LEU A 143 -1.29 1.58 -10.93
CA LEU A 143 0.07 2.04 -10.69
C LEU A 143 1.08 0.91 -10.92
N ALA A 144 0.80 -0.31 -10.47
CA ALA A 144 1.62 -1.50 -10.70
C ALA A 144 1.75 -1.80 -12.20
N GLU A 145 0.65 -1.78 -12.95
CA GLU A 145 0.66 -1.96 -14.41
C GLU A 145 1.52 -0.90 -15.10
N LYS A 146 1.38 0.38 -14.71
CA LYS A 146 2.21 1.49 -15.21
C LYS A 146 3.70 1.26 -14.93
N MET A 147 4.04 0.51 -13.88
CA MET A 147 5.41 0.13 -13.51
C MET A 147 5.81 -1.28 -14.01
N ASN A 148 5.02 -1.91 -14.88
CA ASN A 148 5.23 -3.27 -15.38
C ASN A 148 5.35 -4.34 -14.28
N VAL A 149 4.56 -4.20 -13.21
CA VAL A 149 4.38 -5.20 -12.17
C VAL A 149 2.98 -5.79 -12.31
N GLU A 150 2.88 -7.11 -12.42
CA GLU A 150 1.62 -7.84 -12.35
C GLU A 150 1.34 -8.17 -10.88
N LEU A 151 0.17 -7.75 -10.38
CA LEU A 151 -0.27 -8.05 -9.02
C LEU A 151 -1.09 -9.34 -9.04
N GLU A 152 -0.79 -10.24 -8.11
CA GLU A 152 -1.65 -11.36 -7.77
C GLU A 152 -2.31 -11.03 -6.43
N TRP A 153 -3.64 -10.98 -6.42
CA TRP A 153 -4.43 -10.81 -5.21
C TRP A 153 -4.81 -12.20 -4.70
N GLU A 154 -4.53 -12.49 -3.42
CA GLU A 154 -4.88 -13.75 -2.76
C GLU A 154 -6.30 -13.74 -2.17
#